data_AF-E4XI26-F1
#
_entry.id   AF-E4XI26-F1
#
_cell.length_a   1.000
_cell.length_b   1.000
_cell.length_c   1.000
_cell.angle_alpha   90.00
_cell.angle_beta   90.00
_cell.angle_gamma   90.00
#
_symmetry.space_group_name_H-M   'P 1'
#
loop_
_entity.id
_entity.type
_entity.pdbx_description
1 polymer ?
#
loop_
_entity_poly.entity_id
_entity_poly.type
_entity_poly.pdbx_seq_one_letter_code
_entity_poly.pdbx_strand_id
1 'polypeptide(L)'
;MELFAVSENLRRVSSAPKDQGNNSSNAAGHKKGQEQPARFALVEVEVKDIVTEKTLCVLNRVPTTTTTRELKKLFEREFPAFYVERQSFHLDKKAKALPNKDCLSSHGLTNECLLYFKDLGPQSTWKTVFLCEYNCMILVYSFFFLLRYIRGESVSDEENAEISNEDNEEIFVKSADDFACVAAMIAHTFHYLRRIMEVCFLHKFSGSTYAVRNIPKICVFHGMMTAWMAFIINHTQYYPPRNLQVLLASFFFLIAEFGSLSIHFQLKNNFKNRSIQNPSWNPFTWLYTRVSCPNYTYELLTWISFILMTNCGVVIILTFLKFVQLSIWARTKHLNMLSRFPNYPNNRASAQEIVTQFCGFDLNEAYQTEGLGVIYSKGVKNYSGREVVNVLCDSSGRAGWRYKVPIRCTKYKKTKKLKPLSASSRKFSKKNFGVSKILAWVKKNC
;
A
#
# COMPACT_ATOMS: atom_id res chain seq x y z
N MET A 1 -3.12 -12.69 -4.84
CA MET A 1 -2.30 -12.12 -5.94
C MET A 1 -1.84 -10.68 -5.68
N GLU A 2 -2.64 -9.78 -5.09
CA GLU A 2 -2.09 -8.49 -4.58
C GLU A 2 -1.14 -8.67 -3.38
N LEU A 3 -1.34 -9.70 -2.56
CA LEU A 3 -0.37 -10.11 -1.53
C LEU A 3 1.04 -10.36 -2.10
N PHE A 4 1.17 -10.75 -3.38
CA PHE A 4 2.47 -10.88 -4.04
C PHE A 4 3.10 -9.52 -4.38
N ALA A 5 2.31 -8.57 -4.90
CA ALA A 5 2.77 -7.20 -5.16
C ALA A 5 3.14 -6.46 -3.87
N VAL A 6 2.45 -6.78 -2.78
CA VAL A 6 2.75 -6.32 -1.41
C VAL A 6 4.02 -6.97 -0.88
N SER A 7 4.21 -8.27 -1.05
CA SER A 7 5.47 -8.95 -0.67
C SER A 7 6.67 -8.36 -1.42
N GLU A 8 6.50 -7.97 -2.69
CA GLU A 8 7.57 -7.42 -3.51
C GLU A 8 7.87 -5.95 -3.20
N ASN A 9 6.85 -5.14 -2.89
CA ASN A 9 7.04 -3.77 -2.38
C ASN A 9 7.58 -3.75 -0.93
N LEU A 10 7.14 -4.66 -0.06
CA LEU A 10 7.67 -4.83 1.30
C LEU A 10 9.13 -5.29 1.27
N ARG A 11 9.50 -6.17 0.32
CA ARG A 11 10.88 -6.62 0.13
C ARG A 11 11.81 -5.55 -0.44
N ARG A 12 11.29 -4.51 -1.11
CA ARG A 12 12.05 -3.33 -1.59
C ARG A 12 12.32 -2.29 -0.49
N VAL A 13 11.49 -2.23 0.56
CA VAL A 13 11.71 -1.33 1.72
C VAL A 13 12.92 -1.77 2.56
N SER A 14 13.18 -3.07 2.63
CA SER A 14 14.33 -3.66 3.32
C SER A 14 15.70 -3.27 2.73
N SER A 15 15.75 -2.64 1.55
CA SER A 15 16.99 -2.24 0.87
C SER A 15 17.18 -0.73 0.79
N ALA A 16 16.52 0.07 1.62
CA ALA A 16 16.92 1.46 1.80
C ALA A 16 18.37 1.49 2.33
N PRO A 17 19.32 2.15 1.65
CA PRO A 17 20.65 2.35 2.19
C PRO A 17 20.53 3.07 3.54
N LYS A 18 21.34 2.67 4.52
CA LYS A 18 21.67 3.56 5.62
C LYS A 18 22.41 4.74 5.00
N ASP A 19 21.75 5.87 4.81
CA ASP A 19 22.41 7.10 4.40
C ASP A 19 23.53 7.39 5.41
N GLN A 20 24.77 7.25 4.95
CA GLN A 20 25.92 7.85 5.58
C GLN A 20 25.75 9.37 5.47
N GLY A 21 25.89 10.04 6.60
CA GLY A 21 25.54 11.45 6.76
C GLY A 21 26.25 12.35 5.75
N ASN A 22 25.46 13.08 4.96
CA ASN A 22 25.93 14.28 4.29
C ASN A 22 26.05 15.40 5.31
N ASN A 23 27.27 15.62 5.81
CA ASN A 23 27.64 16.87 6.46
C ASN A 23 27.94 17.91 5.38
N SER A 24 27.03 18.86 5.20
CA SER A 24 27.29 20.11 4.49
C SER A 24 27.65 21.20 5.51
N SER A 25 28.91 21.64 5.51
CA SER A 25 29.30 22.91 6.13
C SER A 25 30.44 23.58 5.35
N ASN A 26 30.06 24.72 4.76
CA ASN A 26 30.78 25.97 4.47
C ASN A 26 32.17 26.00 3.83
N ALA A 27 32.22 26.82 2.78
CA ALA A 27 33.39 27.39 2.15
C ALA A 27 34.13 28.37 3.09
N ALA A 28 35.46 28.20 3.17
CA ALA A 28 36.43 29.28 3.28
C ALA A 28 37.79 28.73 2.80
N GLY A 29 38.44 29.45 1.89
CA GLY A 29 39.46 28.91 1.00
C GLY A 29 40.75 28.47 1.69
N HIS A 30 41.29 27.34 1.21
CA HIS A 30 42.71 27.01 1.25
C HIS A 30 43.06 26.15 0.01
N LYS A 31 44.05 26.67 -0.75
CA LYS A 31 44.86 26.11 -1.85
C LYS A 31 44.32 24.90 -2.64
N LYS A 32 44.15 25.12 -3.96
CA LYS A 32 43.97 24.12 -5.03
C LYS A 32 44.89 22.90 -4.85
N GLY A 33 44.36 21.83 -4.27
CA GLY A 33 44.76 20.47 -4.59
C GLY A 33 43.86 19.99 -5.72
N GLN A 34 44.44 19.48 -6.80
CA GLN A 34 43.69 18.85 -7.88
C GLN A 34 42.79 17.75 -7.30
N GLU A 35 41.47 17.91 -7.38
CA GLU A 35 40.54 16.80 -7.17
C GLU A 35 40.85 15.74 -8.23
N GLN A 36 41.36 14.59 -7.78
CA GLN A 36 41.50 13.43 -8.66
C GLN A 36 40.10 12.98 -9.09
N PRO A 37 39.86 12.77 -10.39
CA PRO A 37 38.58 12.26 -10.86
C PRO A 37 38.35 10.87 -10.25
N ALA A 38 37.14 10.62 -9.73
CA ALA A 38 36.74 9.30 -9.30
C ALA A 38 37.03 8.30 -10.43
N ARG A 39 37.98 7.37 -10.21
CA ARG A 39 38.32 6.33 -11.19
C ARG A 39 37.05 5.55 -11.53
N PHE A 40 36.46 5.80 -12.69
CA PHE A 40 35.45 4.90 -13.25
C PHE A 40 36.22 3.70 -13.82
N ALA A 41 36.10 2.56 -13.16
CA ALA A 41 36.55 1.31 -13.76
C ALA A 41 35.57 0.96 -14.88
N LEU A 42 36.10 0.53 -16.02
CA LEU A 42 35.32 -0.08 -17.09
C LEU A 42 35.25 -1.58 -16.79
N VAL A 43 34.04 -2.12 -16.75
CA VAL A 43 33.78 -3.53 -16.48
C VAL A 43 33.16 -4.21 -17.69
N GLU A 44 33.43 -5.50 -17.82
CA GLU A 44 32.71 -6.38 -18.74
C GLU A 44 31.54 -7.02 -17.98
N VAL A 45 30.34 -6.88 -18.54
CA VAL A 45 29.12 -7.41 -17.95
C VAL A 45 28.61 -8.56 -18.80
N GLU A 46 28.83 -9.79 -18.33
CA GLU A 46 28.24 -10.99 -18.93
C GLU A 46 26.77 -11.10 -18.49
N VAL A 47 25.87 -11.22 -19.46
CA VAL A 47 24.44 -11.40 -19.21
C VAL A 47 24.03 -12.82 -19.60
N LYS A 48 23.54 -13.60 -18.62
CA LYS A 48 22.98 -14.94 -18.84
C LYS A 48 21.47 -14.95 -18.66
N ASP A 49 20.77 -15.77 -19.42
CA ASP A 49 19.37 -16.04 -19.16
C ASP A 49 19.21 -16.81 -17.83
N ILE A 50 18.29 -16.39 -16.97
CA ILE A 50 18.13 -16.95 -15.62
C ILE A 50 17.63 -18.40 -15.63
N VAL A 51 16.97 -18.85 -16.70
CA VAL A 51 16.37 -20.18 -16.80
C VAL A 51 17.28 -21.15 -17.55
N THR A 52 17.74 -20.74 -18.73
CA THR A 52 18.53 -21.56 -19.64
C THR A 52 20.03 -21.48 -19.38
N GLU A 53 20.48 -20.50 -18.58
CA GLU A 53 21.89 -20.23 -18.26
C GLU A 53 22.77 -19.93 -19.48
N LYS A 54 22.16 -19.78 -20.65
CA LYS A 54 22.86 -19.41 -21.87
C LYS A 54 23.29 -17.96 -21.76
N THR A 55 24.54 -17.68 -22.11
CA THR A 55 25.05 -16.33 -22.28
C THR A 55 24.31 -15.67 -23.43
N LEU A 56 23.61 -14.57 -23.14
CA LEU A 56 22.86 -13.79 -24.11
C LEU A 56 23.77 -12.78 -24.80
N CYS A 57 24.55 -12.02 -24.02
CA CYS A 57 25.54 -11.08 -24.53
C CYS A 57 26.60 -10.76 -23.47
N VAL A 58 27.69 -10.15 -23.92
CA VAL A 58 28.71 -9.54 -23.07
C VAL A 58 28.75 -8.06 -23.41
N LEU A 59 28.39 -7.21 -22.45
CA LEU A 59 28.45 -5.75 -22.60
C LEU A 59 29.84 -5.27 -22.19
N ASN A 60 30.62 -4.85 -23.18
CA ASN A 60 32.00 -4.40 -22.96
C ASN A 60 32.06 -2.93 -22.55
N ARG A 61 33.07 -2.59 -21.74
CA ARG A 61 33.40 -1.21 -21.34
C ARG A 61 32.23 -0.47 -20.67
N VAL A 62 31.51 -1.13 -19.77
CA VAL A 62 30.45 -0.48 -18.99
C VAL A 62 31.08 0.21 -17.78
N PRO A 63 30.89 1.52 -17.57
CA PRO A 63 31.37 2.19 -16.36
C PRO A 63 30.73 1.61 -15.08
N THR A 64 31.48 1.45 -13.99
CA THR A 64 30.92 0.97 -12.71
C THR A 64 29.90 1.93 -12.08
N THR A 65 29.88 3.20 -12.51
CA THR A 65 28.88 4.20 -12.14
C THR A 65 27.56 4.05 -12.89
N THR A 66 27.50 3.23 -13.94
CA THR A 66 26.29 2.99 -14.72
C THR A 66 25.19 2.43 -13.80
N THR A 67 24.03 3.06 -13.87
CA THR A 67 22.85 2.62 -13.12
C THR A 67 22.25 1.38 -13.76
N THR A 68 21.55 0.57 -12.98
CA THR A 68 20.79 -0.59 -13.50
C THR A 68 19.82 -0.18 -14.61
N ARG A 69 19.24 1.04 -14.56
CA ARG A 69 18.37 1.53 -15.64
C ARG A 69 19.12 1.80 -16.94
N GLU A 70 20.32 2.37 -16.87
CA GLU A 70 21.15 2.61 -18.05
C GLU A 70 21.65 1.31 -18.65
N LEU A 71 22.04 0.34 -17.80
CA LEU A 71 22.37 -1.01 -18.23
C LEU A 71 21.20 -1.64 -19.01
N LYS A 72 19.97 -1.51 -18.50
CA LYS A 72 18.77 -1.98 -19.21
C LYS A 72 18.60 -1.34 -20.59
N LYS A 73 18.90 -0.04 -20.73
CA LYS A 73 18.87 0.64 -22.03
C LYS A 73 19.97 0.14 -22.98
N LEU A 74 21.15 -0.19 -22.45
CA LEU A 74 22.21 -0.81 -23.25
C LEU A 74 21.76 -2.19 -23.76
N PHE A 75 21.18 -3.01 -22.88
CA PHE A 75 20.65 -4.32 -23.25
C PHE A 75 19.49 -4.22 -24.26
N GLU A 76 18.62 -3.22 -24.14
CA GLU A 76 17.53 -2.96 -25.09
C GLU A 76 18.05 -2.62 -26.49
N ARG A 77 19.21 -1.95 -26.61
CA ARG A 77 19.82 -1.67 -27.92
C ARG A 77 20.28 -2.95 -28.64
N GLU A 78 20.80 -3.91 -27.88
CA GLU A 78 21.21 -5.23 -28.41
C GLU A 78 19.99 -6.12 -28.67
N PHE A 79 18.98 -6.07 -27.80
CA PHE A 79 17.75 -6.86 -27.91
C PHE A 79 16.49 -5.99 -27.85
N PRO A 80 16.07 -5.36 -28.97
CA PRO A 80 14.96 -4.41 -29.01
C PRO A 80 13.60 -4.97 -28.54
N ALA A 81 13.40 -6.30 -28.60
CA ALA A 81 12.19 -6.95 -28.10
C ALA A 81 12.03 -6.88 -26.57
N PHE A 82 13.12 -6.61 -25.84
CA PHE A 82 13.16 -6.52 -24.39
C PHE A 82 13.34 -5.06 -23.97
N TYR A 83 12.29 -4.25 -24.04
CA TYR A 83 12.31 -2.86 -23.52
C TYR A 83 12.55 -2.82 -22.00
N VAL A 84 13.07 -1.71 -21.49
CA VAL A 84 13.57 -1.53 -20.11
C VAL A 84 12.66 -2.14 -19.02
N GLU A 85 11.37 -1.91 -19.09
CA GLU A 85 10.41 -2.34 -18.05
C GLU A 85 10.16 -3.85 -18.06
N ARG A 86 10.37 -4.52 -19.20
CA ARG A 86 10.27 -5.99 -19.34
C ARG A 86 11.48 -6.72 -18.75
N GLN A 87 12.58 -6.01 -18.54
CA GLN A 87 13.84 -6.57 -18.06
C GLN A 87 13.92 -6.60 -16.53
N SER A 88 14.34 -7.75 -15.97
CA SER A 88 14.73 -7.88 -14.57
C SER A 88 16.15 -8.46 -14.50
N PHE A 89 17.09 -7.73 -13.89
CA PHE A 89 18.46 -8.20 -13.70
C PHE A 89 18.69 -8.63 -12.25
N HIS A 90 19.44 -9.72 -12.06
CA HIS A 90 19.71 -10.33 -10.77
C HIS A 90 21.19 -10.70 -10.65
N LEU A 91 21.77 -10.57 -9.45
CA LEU A 91 23.16 -11.00 -9.18
C LEU A 91 23.30 -12.53 -9.09
N ASP A 92 22.21 -13.20 -8.70
CA ASP A 92 22.10 -14.64 -8.56
C ASP A 92 20.66 -15.06 -8.86
N LYS A 93 20.43 -16.30 -9.27
CA LYS A 93 19.11 -16.84 -9.65
C LYS A 93 18.07 -16.69 -8.54
N LYS A 94 18.50 -16.74 -7.28
CA LYS A 94 17.65 -16.56 -6.08
C LYS A 94 17.70 -15.15 -5.52
N ALA A 95 18.59 -14.29 -6.01
CA ALA A 95 18.71 -12.91 -5.54
C ALA A 95 17.51 -12.07 -5.98
N LYS A 96 17.29 -10.96 -5.28
CA LYS A 96 16.28 -9.97 -5.69
C LYS A 96 16.73 -9.26 -6.96
N ALA A 97 15.75 -8.73 -7.69
CA ALA A 97 16.01 -7.89 -8.84
C ALA A 97 16.74 -6.61 -8.42
N LEU A 98 17.73 -6.22 -9.22
CA LEU A 98 18.50 -5.00 -9.02
C LEU A 98 17.60 -3.75 -9.15
N PRO A 99 17.64 -2.83 -8.18
CA PRO A 99 16.88 -1.58 -8.26
C PRO A 99 17.41 -0.68 -9.38
N ASN A 100 16.49 -0.09 -10.16
CA ASN A 100 16.83 0.76 -11.31
C ASN A 100 17.78 1.94 -11.00
N LYS A 101 17.84 2.39 -9.74
CA LYS A 101 18.66 3.54 -9.33
C LYS A 101 20.05 3.17 -8.86
N ASP A 102 20.27 1.90 -8.55
CA ASP A 102 21.51 1.45 -7.96
C ASP A 102 22.56 1.32 -9.07
N CYS A 103 23.78 1.76 -8.76
CA CYS A 103 24.95 1.64 -9.64
C CYS A 103 25.56 0.24 -9.51
N LEU A 104 26.22 -0.24 -10.55
CA LEU A 104 26.92 -1.54 -10.52
C LEU A 104 27.93 -1.61 -9.36
N SER A 105 28.65 -0.51 -9.10
CA SER A 105 29.58 -0.38 -7.98
C SER A 105 28.94 -0.63 -6.61
N SER A 106 27.68 -0.26 -6.42
CA SER A 106 26.96 -0.43 -5.14
C SER A 106 26.71 -1.91 -4.79
N HIS A 107 26.84 -2.79 -5.78
CA HIS A 107 26.69 -4.23 -5.63
C HIS A 107 28.04 -4.99 -5.64
N GLY A 108 29.17 -4.27 -5.53
CA GLY A 108 30.50 -4.88 -5.48
C GLY A 108 31.03 -5.38 -6.83
N LEU A 109 30.44 -4.92 -7.94
CA LEU A 109 30.80 -5.33 -9.29
C LEU A 109 31.86 -4.38 -9.86
N THR A 110 33.15 -4.73 -9.72
CA THR A 110 34.27 -3.85 -10.08
C THR A 110 35.19 -4.35 -11.20
N ASN A 111 35.12 -5.64 -11.57
CA ASN A 111 36.00 -6.27 -12.58
C ASN A 111 35.17 -6.97 -13.68
N GLU A 112 34.88 -8.25 -13.50
CA GLU A 112 33.99 -9.05 -14.36
C GLU A 112 32.67 -9.27 -13.62
N CYS A 113 31.57 -8.95 -14.29
CA CYS A 113 30.25 -8.93 -13.67
C CYS A 113 29.32 -9.90 -14.40
N LEU A 114 28.89 -10.96 -13.72
CA LEU A 114 27.82 -11.83 -14.20
C LEU A 114 26.47 -11.34 -13.71
N LEU A 115 25.53 -11.13 -14.63
CA LEU A 115 24.13 -10.82 -14.34
C LEU A 115 23.18 -11.83 -14.96
N TYR A 116 22.16 -12.22 -14.20
CA TYR A 116 21.07 -13.04 -14.69
C TYR A 116 19.92 -12.16 -15.16
N PHE A 117 19.59 -12.28 -16.43
CA PHE A 117 18.43 -11.67 -17.07
C PHE A 117 17.19 -12.54 -16.90
N LYS A 118 16.09 -11.92 -16.51
CA LYS A 118 14.76 -12.52 -16.50
C LYS A 118 13.79 -11.67 -17.30
N ASP A 119 13.14 -12.30 -18.28
CA ASP A 119 12.02 -11.72 -18.99
C ASP A 119 10.74 -11.74 -18.14
N LEU A 120 10.19 -10.56 -17.85
CA LEU A 120 8.93 -10.41 -17.12
C LEU A 120 7.68 -10.57 -18.02
N GLY A 121 7.87 -10.59 -19.34
CA GLY A 121 6.82 -10.49 -20.36
C GLY A 121 6.28 -9.07 -20.54
N PRO A 122 5.26 -8.86 -21.38
CA PRO A 122 4.65 -7.56 -21.59
C PRO A 122 4.21 -6.91 -20.28
N GLN A 123 4.63 -5.67 -20.07
CA GLN A 123 4.36 -4.87 -18.89
C GLN A 123 3.42 -3.71 -19.23
N SER A 124 2.58 -3.35 -18.26
CA SER A 124 1.67 -2.21 -18.32
C SER A 124 1.86 -1.30 -17.12
N THR A 125 1.40 -0.07 -17.25
CA THR A 125 1.43 0.90 -16.15
C THR A 125 0.36 0.57 -15.12
N TRP A 126 0.62 0.87 -13.84
CA TRP A 126 -0.40 0.73 -12.78
C TRP A 126 -1.68 1.51 -13.06
N LYS A 127 -1.57 2.64 -13.78
CA LYS A 127 -2.74 3.42 -14.22
C LYS A 127 -3.70 2.54 -15.02
N THR A 128 -3.21 1.83 -16.03
CA THR A 128 -4.02 0.93 -16.86
C THR A 128 -4.62 -0.21 -16.04
N VAL A 129 -3.84 -0.82 -15.13
CA VAL A 129 -4.33 -1.91 -14.28
C VAL A 129 -5.55 -1.47 -13.47
N PHE A 130 -5.43 -0.36 -12.74
CA PHE A 130 -6.52 0.16 -11.92
C PHE A 130 -7.73 0.60 -12.75
N LEU A 131 -7.51 1.18 -13.95
CA LEU A 131 -8.62 1.53 -14.84
C LEU A 131 -9.38 0.28 -15.28
N CYS A 132 -8.71 -0.79 -15.71
CA CYS A 132 -9.36 -2.05 -16.08
C CYS A 132 -10.13 -2.65 -14.91
N GLU A 133 -9.51 -2.70 -13.73
CA GLU A 133 -10.10 -3.25 -12.51
C GLU A 133 -11.39 -2.50 -12.11
N TYR A 134 -11.33 -1.17 -11.99
CA TYR A 134 -12.47 -0.38 -11.52
C TYR A 134 -13.62 -0.36 -12.53
N ASN A 135 -13.32 -0.30 -13.84
CA ASN A 135 -14.35 -0.43 -14.87
C ASN A 135 -15.02 -1.81 -14.81
N CYS A 136 -14.24 -2.88 -14.61
CA CYS A 136 -14.80 -4.22 -14.44
C CYS A 136 -15.77 -4.28 -13.25
N MET A 137 -15.43 -3.69 -12.09
CA MET A 137 -16.32 -3.68 -10.93
C MET A 137 -17.62 -2.91 -11.22
N ILE A 138 -17.55 -1.75 -11.88
CA ILE A 138 -18.76 -1.01 -12.28
C ILE A 138 -19.65 -1.86 -13.20
N LEU A 139 -19.08 -2.40 -14.28
CA LEU A 139 -19.83 -3.19 -15.27
C LEU A 139 -20.49 -4.42 -14.65
N VAL A 140 -19.77 -5.13 -13.77
CA VAL A 140 -20.32 -6.31 -13.09
C VAL A 140 -21.47 -5.93 -12.17
N TYR A 141 -21.35 -4.87 -11.36
CA TYR A 141 -22.45 -4.46 -10.50
C TYR A 141 -23.67 -4.04 -11.32
N SER A 142 -23.46 -3.21 -12.36
CA SER A 142 -24.52 -2.76 -13.26
C SER A 142 -25.22 -3.92 -13.95
N PHE A 143 -24.51 -4.98 -14.33
CA PHE A 143 -25.11 -6.18 -14.91
C PHE A 143 -26.11 -6.85 -13.95
N PHE A 144 -25.75 -7.05 -12.68
CA PHE A 144 -26.68 -7.64 -11.70
C PHE A 144 -27.85 -6.72 -11.34
N PHE A 145 -27.62 -5.41 -11.33
CA PHE A 145 -28.68 -4.42 -11.17
C PHE A 145 -29.67 -4.46 -12.35
N LEU A 146 -29.19 -4.54 -13.59
CA LEU A 146 -30.05 -4.67 -14.78
C LEU A 146 -30.82 -6.00 -14.79
N LEU A 147 -30.20 -7.10 -14.37
CA LEU A 147 -30.87 -8.39 -14.25
C LEU A 147 -32.05 -8.35 -13.27
N ARG A 148 -32.01 -7.49 -12.24
CA ARG A 148 -33.15 -7.29 -11.33
C ARG A 148 -34.37 -6.77 -12.08
N TYR A 149 -34.21 -5.75 -12.93
CA TYR A 149 -35.32 -5.19 -13.69
C TYR A 149 -35.93 -6.22 -14.65
N ILE A 150 -35.07 -6.94 -15.38
CA ILE A 150 -35.52 -7.98 -16.32
C ILE A 150 -36.32 -9.08 -15.59
N ARG A 151 -35.91 -9.47 -14.37
CA ARG A 151 -36.60 -10.50 -13.58
C ARG A 151 -37.83 -9.98 -12.84
N GLY A 152 -37.82 -8.70 -12.43
CA GLY A 152 -38.95 -8.08 -11.74
C GLY A 152 -40.16 -7.95 -12.63
N GLU A 153 -39.95 -7.63 -13.91
CA GLU A 153 -41.00 -7.51 -14.93
C GLU A 153 -41.70 -8.85 -15.18
N SER A 154 -40.95 -9.97 -15.19
CA SER A 154 -41.54 -11.32 -15.38
C SER A 154 -42.39 -11.81 -14.20
N VAL A 155 -42.19 -11.30 -12.98
CA VAL A 155 -42.97 -11.71 -11.80
C VAL A 155 -44.24 -10.86 -11.66
N SER A 156 -44.17 -9.58 -12.02
CA SER A 156 -45.36 -8.71 -12.00
C SER A 156 -46.43 -9.16 -12.99
N ASP A 157 -46.07 -9.79 -14.11
CA ASP A 157 -47.07 -10.21 -15.10
C ASP A 157 -47.84 -11.48 -14.67
N GLU A 158 -47.25 -12.35 -13.85
CA GLU A 158 -47.92 -13.54 -13.29
C GLU A 158 -48.72 -13.21 -12.01
N GLU A 159 -48.20 -12.36 -11.12
CA GLU A 159 -48.84 -12.04 -9.83
C GLU A 159 -50.00 -11.03 -9.96
N ASN A 160 -49.93 -10.10 -10.93
CA ASN A 160 -51.04 -9.17 -11.22
C ASN A 160 -52.24 -9.85 -11.90
N ALA A 161 -52.10 -11.10 -12.36
CA ALA A 161 -53.22 -11.88 -12.91
C ALA A 161 -54.10 -12.52 -11.81
N GLU A 162 -53.60 -12.64 -10.57
CA GLU A 162 -54.32 -13.29 -9.46
C GLU A 162 -54.79 -12.31 -8.35
N ILE A 163 -54.20 -11.11 -8.25
CA ILE A 163 -54.53 -10.15 -7.17
C ILE A 163 -55.30 -8.95 -7.73
N SER A 164 -56.50 -9.20 -8.22
CA SER A 164 -57.56 -8.19 -8.27
C SER A 164 -58.56 -8.57 -7.20
N ASN A 165 -58.38 -8.10 -5.96
CA ASN A 165 -59.42 -7.77 -4.96
C ASN A 165 -58.76 -7.60 -3.57
N GLU A 166 -59.21 -6.56 -2.87
CA GLU A 166 -58.94 -6.21 -1.45
C GLU A 166 -57.69 -5.40 -1.08
N ASP A 167 -57.97 -4.10 -0.89
CA ASP A 167 -57.52 -3.21 0.17
C ASP A 167 -56.06 -2.69 0.21
N ASN A 168 -55.99 -1.37 0.05
CA ASN A 168 -54.81 -0.52 -0.07
C ASN A 168 -53.95 -0.46 1.21
N GLU A 169 -53.14 -1.49 1.46
CA GLU A 169 -52.00 -1.43 2.40
C GLU A 169 -50.67 -1.94 1.78
N GLU A 170 -50.56 -1.99 0.46
CA GLU A 170 -49.41 -2.63 -0.23
C GLU A 170 -48.42 -1.67 -0.92
N ILE A 171 -48.65 -0.36 -0.87
CA ILE A 171 -47.81 0.61 -1.60
C ILE A 171 -46.45 0.87 -0.92
N PHE A 172 -46.29 0.55 0.37
CA PHE A 172 -45.06 0.89 1.12
C PHE A 172 -43.97 -0.21 1.09
N VAL A 173 -44.27 -1.43 0.66
CA VAL A 173 -43.32 -2.56 0.65
C VAL A 173 -42.44 -2.57 -0.61
N LYS A 174 -42.96 -2.13 -1.76
CA LYS A 174 -42.18 -2.01 -3.02
C LYS A 174 -41.14 -0.86 -3.01
N SER A 175 -41.42 0.19 -2.24
CA SER A 175 -40.60 1.42 -2.18
C SER A 175 -39.23 1.23 -1.51
N ALA A 176 -39.17 0.46 -0.42
CA ALA A 176 -37.95 0.32 0.38
C ALA A 176 -36.93 -0.62 -0.29
N ASP A 177 -37.42 -1.69 -0.92
CA ASP A 177 -36.60 -2.63 -1.70
C ASP A 177 -35.87 -1.88 -2.83
N ASP A 178 -36.60 -1.05 -3.56
CA ASP A 178 -36.05 -0.30 -4.69
C ASP A 178 -35.12 0.83 -4.23
N PHE A 179 -35.47 1.57 -3.18
CA PHE A 179 -34.63 2.66 -2.71
C PHE A 179 -33.24 2.19 -2.25
N ALA A 180 -33.17 1.12 -1.46
CA ALA A 180 -31.90 0.58 -0.97
C ALA A 180 -31.03 0.02 -2.11
N CYS A 181 -31.62 -0.71 -3.06
CA CYS A 181 -30.90 -1.25 -4.20
C CYS A 181 -30.36 -0.15 -5.13
N VAL A 182 -31.20 0.85 -5.45
CA VAL A 182 -30.82 2.00 -6.27
C VAL A 182 -29.73 2.82 -5.58
N ALA A 183 -29.88 3.09 -4.27
CA ALA A 183 -28.86 3.79 -3.50
C ALA A 183 -27.53 3.03 -3.48
N ALA A 184 -27.56 1.69 -3.32
CA ALA A 184 -26.37 0.85 -3.35
C ALA A 184 -25.69 0.85 -4.72
N MET A 185 -26.46 0.77 -5.81
CA MET A 185 -25.93 0.86 -7.18
C MET A 185 -25.25 2.21 -7.43
N ILE A 186 -25.93 3.31 -7.08
CA ILE A 186 -25.40 4.67 -7.22
C ILE A 186 -24.14 4.84 -6.39
N ALA A 187 -24.17 4.44 -5.12
CA ALA A 187 -23.02 4.55 -4.22
C ALA A 187 -21.82 3.74 -4.72
N HIS A 188 -22.03 2.47 -5.10
CA HIS A 188 -20.97 1.62 -5.65
C HIS A 188 -20.36 2.23 -6.92
N THR A 189 -21.20 2.66 -7.85
CA THR A 189 -20.76 3.27 -9.11
C THR A 189 -20.01 4.58 -8.85
N PHE A 190 -20.54 5.43 -7.98
CA PHE A 190 -19.92 6.69 -7.58
C PHE A 190 -18.53 6.47 -6.97
N HIS A 191 -18.39 5.49 -6.07
CA HIS A 191 -17.10 5.15 -5.46
C HIS A 191 -16.05 4.79 -6.52
N TYR A 192 -16.38 3.90 -7.44
CA TYR A 192 -15.44 3.46 -8.48
C TYR A 192 -15.21 4.53 -9.55
N LEU A 193 -16.20 5.37 -9.85
CA LEU A 193 -16.02 6.52 -10.74
C LEU A 193 -15.08 7.55 -10.12
N ARG A 194 -15.23 7.87 -8.82
CA ARG A 194 -14.26 8.67 -8.07
C ARG A 194 -12.87 8.06 -8.17
N ARG A 195 -12.73 6.75 -7.92
CA ARG A 195 -11.44 6.05 -8.05
C ARG A 195 -10.83 6.17 -9.44
N ILE A 196 -11.63 6.04 -10.50
CA ILE A 196 -11.19 6.24 -11.89
C ILE A 196 -10.68 7.68 -12.09
N MET A 197 -11.43 8.69 -11.62
CA MET A 197 -11.00 10.08 -11.69
C MET A 197 -9.70 10.33 -10.91
N GLU A 198 -9.56 9.77 -9.71
CA GLU A 198 -8.33 9.83 -8.92
C GLU A 198 -7.15 9.22 -9.69
N VAL A 199 -7.32 8.06 -10.31
CA VAL A 199 -6.30 7.40 -11.14
C VAL A 199 -5.92 8.25 -12.36
N CYS A 200 -6.90 8.88 -13.00
CA CYS A 200 -6.68 9.71 -14.18
C CYS A 200 -5.94 11.01 -13.87
N PHE A 201 -6.33 11.70 -12.79
CA PHE A 201 -5.97 13.11 -12.56
C PHE A 201 -5.15 13.39 -11.30
N LEU A 202 -5.19 12.50 -10.29
CA LEU A 202 -4.56 12.74 -8.99
C LEU A 202 -3.39 11.81 -8.69
N HIS A 203 -3.51 10.53 -9.02
CA HIS A 203 -2.50 9.52 -8.70
C HIS A 203 -1.25 9.69 -9.56
N LYS A 204 -0.11 9.75 -8.87
CA LYS A 204 1.22 9.66 -9.47
C LYS A 204 1.84 8.35 -9.01
N PHE A 205 1.73 7.34 -9.87
CA PHE A 205 2.32 6.03 -9.61
C PHE A 205 3.85 6.10 -9.69
N SER A 206 4.52 5.26 -8.90
CA SER A 206 5.94 5.02 -9.11
C SER A 206 6.18 4.41 -10.50
N GLY A 207 7.38 4.59 -11.06
CA GLY A 207 7.77 4.00 -12.36
C GLY A 207 7.92 2.48 -12.37
N SER A 208 7.28 1.78 -11.42
CA SER A 208 7.12 0.33 -11.44
C SER A 208 6.00 -0.06 -12.39
N THR A 209 6.13 -1.20 -13.05
CA THR A 209 5.13 -1.74 -13.98
C THR A 209 4.50 -3.04 -13.46
N TYR A 210 3.48 -3.52 -14.16
CA TYR A 210 2.74 -4.74 -13.83
C TYR A 210 2.60 -5.64 -15.07
N ALA A 211 2.72 -6.95 -14.89
CA ALA A 211 2.66 -7.90 -15.98
C ALA A 211 1.24 -7.99 -16.58
N VAL A 212 1.11 -7.77 -17.89
CA VAL A 212 -0.19 -7.73 -18.60
C VAL A 212 -0.99 -9.02 -18.42
N ARG A 213 -0.31 -10.16 -18.46
CA ARG A 213 -0.93 -11.49 -18.26
C ARG A 213 -1.66 -11.67 -16.92
N ASN A 214 -1.38 -10.82 -15.94
CA ASN A 214 -2.03 -10.87 -14.64
C ASN A 214 -3.23 -9.90 -14.53
N ILE A 215 -3.42 -8.97 -15.48
CA ILE A 215 -4.54 -8.02 -15.48
C ILE A 215 -5.90 -8.73 -15.52
N PRO A 216 -6.13 -9.77 -16.37
CA PRO A 216 -7.39 -10.50 -16.33
C PRO A 216 -7.66 -11.16 -14.97
N LYS A 217 -6.61 -11.66 -14.30
CA LYS A 217 -6.73 -12.35 -13.00
C LYS A 217 -7.21 -11.41 -11.90
N ILE A 218 -6.69 -10.18 -11.85
CA ILE A 218 -7.14 -9.17 -10.87
C ILE A 218 -8.57 -8.71 -11.18
N CYS A 219 -8.92 -8.53 -12.46
CA CYS A 219 -10.28 -8.16 -12.87
C CYS A 219 -11.29 -9.26 -12.50
N VAL A 220 -11.00 -10.53 -12.80
CA VAL A 220 -11.87 -11.67 -12.43
C VAL A 220 -12.02 -11.75 -10.92
N PHE A 221 -10.92 -11.64 -10.15
CA PHE A 221 -10.98 -11.73 -8.70
C PHE A 221 -11.88 -10.66 -8.07
N HIS A 222 -11.70 -9.39 -8.43
CA HIS A 222 -12.51 -8.30 -7.90
C HIS A 222 -13.92 -8.29 -8.50
N GLY A 223 -14.07 -8.63 -9.78
CA GLY A 223 -15.36 -8.81 -10.43
C GLY A 223 -16.20 -9.89 -9.75
N MET A 224 -15.64 -11.03 -9.37
CA MET A 224 -16.36 -12.09 -8.64
C MET A 224 -16.83 -11.62 -7.26
N MET A 225 -16.01 -10.86 -6.54
CA MET A 225 -16.42 -10.28 -5.25
C MET A 225 -17.58 -9.29 -5.43
N THR A 226 -17.51 -8.44 -6.45
CA THR A 226 -18.60 -7.53 -6.81
C THR A 226 -19.85 -8.27 -7.21
N ALA A 227 -19.72 -9.30 -8.06
CA ALA A 227 -20.83 -10.15 -8.48
C ALA A 227 -21.53 -10.77 -7.27
N TRP A 228 -20.77 -11.28 -6.29
CA TRP A 228 -21.35 -11.90 -5.11
C TRP A 228 -22.18 -10.92 -4.28
N MET A 229 -21.66 -9.73 -3.97
CA MET A 229 -22.45 -8.74 -3.22
C MET A 229 -23.61 -8.16 -4.05
N ALA A 230 -23.39 -7.88 -5.34
CA ALA A 230 -24.41 -7.32 -6.22
C ALA A 230 -25.55 -8.30 -6.47
N PHE A 231 -25.25 -9.59 -6.64
CA PHE A 231 -26.26 -10.64 -6.77
C PHE A 231 -27.19 -10.67 -5.56
N ILE A 232 -26.63 -10.64 -4.34
CA ILE A 232 -27.43 -10.70 -3.11
C ILE A 232 -28.25 -9.42 -2.90
N ILE A 233 -27.64 -8.24 -3.09
CA ILE A 233 -28.32 -6.96 -2.88
C ILE A 233 -29.46 -6.77 -3.89
N ASN A 234 -29.28 -7.22 -5.14
CA ASN A 234 -30.27 -7.02 -6.19
C ASN A 234 -31.24 -8.20 -6.36
N HIS A 235 -31.14 -9.23 -5.52
CA HIS A 235 -32.05 -10.38 -5.55
C HIS A 235 -33.49 -9.94 -5.22
N THR A 236 -34.49 -10.62 -5.78
CA THR A 236 -35.91 -10.32 -5.51
C THR A 236 -36.29 -10.52 -4.04
N GLN A 237 -35.61 -11.45 -3.36
CA GLN A 237 -35.81 -11.76 -1.94
C GLN A 237 -34.86 -10.99 -1.00
N TYR A 238 -34.20 -9.94 -1.48
CA TYR A 238 -33.34 -9.11 -0.63
C TYR A 238 -34.18 -8.33 0.38
N TYR A 239 -33.81 -8.41 1.67
CA TYR A 239 -34.50 -7.68 2.73
C TYR A 239 -33.80 -6.33 2.99
N PRO A 240 -34.37 -5.19 2.58
CA PRO A 240 -33.71 -3.91 2.70
C PRO A 240 -33.74 -3.34 4.13
N PRO A 241 -32.79 -2.46 4.47
CA PRO A 241 -32.90 -1.61 5.66
C PRO A 241 -34.00 -0.55 5.51
N ARG A 242 -34.37 0.07 6.64
CA ARG A 242 -35.31 1.20 6.66
C ARG A 242 -34.78 2.38 5.83
N ASN A 243 -35.66 3.10 5.15
CA ASN A 243 -35.29 4.26 4.31
C ASN A 243 -34.46 5.32 5.06
N LEU A 244 -34.80 5.61 6.31
CA LEU A 244 -34.01 6.54 7.13
C LEU A 244 -32.57 6.04 7.35
N GLN A 245 -32.37 4.73 7.55
CA GLN A 245 -31.04 4.14 7.67
C GLN A 245 -30.27 4.26 6.36
N VAL A 246 -30.89 3.97 5.22
CA VAL A 246 -30.29 4.14 3.88
C VAL A 246 -29.88 5.60 3.65
N LEU A 247 -30.73 6.56 4.00
CA LEU A 247 -30.46 7.99 3.85
C LEU A 247 -29.29 8.45 4.73
N LEU A 248 -29.28 8.09 6.02
CA LEU A 248 -28.19 8.43 6.93
C LEU A 248 -26.87 7.76 6.49
N ALA A 249 -26.93 6.49 6.09
CA ALA A 249 -25.77 5.77 5.57
C ALA A 249 -25.23 6.42 4.29
N SER A 250 -26.12 6.88 3.38
CA SER A 250 -25.74 7.62 2.17
C SER A 250 -25.05 8.94 2.49
N PHE A 251 -25.53 9.67 3.49
CA PHE A 251 -24.88 10.89 3.97
C PHE A 251 -23.47 10.64 4.49
N PHE A 252 -23.29 9.65 5.37
CA PHE A 252 -21.96 9.28 5.89
C PHE A 252 -21.03 8.71 4.81
N PHE A 253 -21.60 7.98 3.83
CA PHE A 253 -20.88 7.51 2.66
C PHE A 253 -20.28 8.69 1.87
N LEU A 254 -21.08 9.72 1.57
CA LEU A 254 -20.60 10.91 0.86
C LEU A 254 -19.50 11.65 1.63
N ILE A 255 -19.67 11.83 2.94
CA ILE A 255 -18.63 12.41 3.80
C ILE A 255 -17.31 11.63 3.69
N ALA A 256 -17.38 10.30 3.72
CA ALA A 256 -16.20 9.45 3.60
C ALA A 256 -15.55 9.55 2.21
N GLU A 257 -16.35 9.58 1.15
CA GLU A 257 -15.87 9.73 -0.23
C GLU A 257 -15.17 11.07 -0.46
N PHE A 258 -15.77 12.19 -0.02
CA PHE A 258 -15.16 13.52 -0.10
C PHE A 258 -13.93 13.64 0.80
N GLY A 259 -13.94 12.97 1.96
CA GLY A 259 -12.79 12.86 2.83
C GLY A 259 -11.61 12.18 2.14
N SER A 260 -11.83 11.02 1.53
CA SER A 260 -10.82 10.28 0.77
C SER A 260 -10.24 11.12 -0.37
N LEU A 261 -11.12 11.76 -1.17
CA LEU A 261 -10.73 12.61 -2.29
C LEU A 261 -9.89 13.81 -1.84
N SER A 262 -10.29 14.47 -0.76
CA SER A 262 -9.56 15.59 -0.15
C SER A 262 -8.12 15.20 0.21
N ILE A 263 -7.95 14.01 0.79
CA ILE A 263 -6.63 13.49 1.15
C ILE A 263 -5.79 13.20 -0.10
N HIS A 264 -6.36 12.60 -1.14
CA HIS A 264 -5.64 12.35 -2.39
C HIS A 264 -5.24 13.65 -3.10
N PHE A 265 -6.06 14.70 -3.04
CA PHE A 265 -5.70 16.02 -3.57
C PHE A 265 -4.48 16.61 -2.84
N GLN A 266 -4.47 16.53 -1.50
CA GLN A 266 -3.31 16.98 -0.72
C GLN A 266 -2.05 16.17 -1.05
N LEU A 267 -2.18 14.84 -1.22
CA LEU A 267 -1.06 13.98 -1.62
C LEU A 267 -0.52 14.31 -3.01
N LYS A 268 -1.38 14.65 -3.99
CA LYS A 268 -0.95 15.12 -5.31
C LYS A 268 -0.09 16.37 -5.20
N ASN A 269 -0.52 17.35 -4.42
CA ASN A 269 0.20 18.61 -4.23
C ASN A 269 1.54 18.38 -3.51
N ASN A 270 1.58 17.42 -2.58
CA ASN A 270 2.81 17.11 -1.87
C ASN A 270 3.87 16.35 -2.68
N PHE A 271 3.48 15.70 -3.79
CA PHE A 271 4.40 14.87 -4.57
C PHE A 271 5.70 15.57 -4.97
N LYS A 272 5.68 16.90 -5.17
CA LYS A 272 6.87 17.72 -5.49
C LYS A 272 7.80 17.88 -4.28
N ASN A 273 7.24 18.30 -3.14
CA ASN A 273 8.02 18.73 -1.98
C ASN A 273 8.43 17.56 -1.08
N ARG A 274 7.79 16.38 -1.22
CA ARG A 274 8.11 15.15 -0.48
C ARG A 274 8.27 15.43 1.01
N SER A 275 7.30 16.14 1.58
CA SER A 275 7.30 16.56 2.98
C SER A 275 6.24 15.79 3.78
N ILE A 276 6.32 15.90 5.12
CA ILE A 276 5.32 15.31 6.01
C ILE A 276 3.96 16.00 5.78
N GLN A 277 2.89 15.23 5.54
CA GLN A 277 1.55 15.81 5.43
C GLN A 277 1.10 16.32 6.79
N ASN A 278 0.55 17.52 6.83
CA ASN A 278 -0.05 18.11 8.03
C ASN A 278 -1.51 18.47 7.78
N PRO A 279 -2.34 18.52 8.83
CA PRO A 279 -3.70 19.03 8.71
C PRO A 279 -3.69 20.45 8.12
N SER A 280 -4.72 20.76 7.34
CA SER A 280 -4.94 22.05 6.70
C SER A 280 -6.27 22.66 7.19
N TRP A 281 -6.65 23.80 6.62
CA TRP A 281 -7.97 24.41 6.84
C TRP A 281 -9.14 23.49 6.45
N ASN A 282 -8.91 22.54 5.54
CA ASN A 282 -9.93 21.54 5.19
C ASN A 282 -10.10 20.53 6.34
N PRO A 283 -11.30 20.42 6.96
CA PRO A 283 -11.54 19.53 8.11
C PRO A 283 -11.28 18.06 7.79
N PHE A 284 -11.44 17.64 6.52
CA PHE A 284 -11.15 16.26 6.13
C PHE A 284 -9.68 15.86 6.33
N THR A 285 -8.78 16.84 6.34
CA THR A 285 -7.34 16.62 6.53
C THR A 285 -6.92 16.54 8.00
N TRP A 286 -7.82 16.84 8.95
CA TRP A 286 -7.52 16.83 10.38
C TRP A 286 -7.17 15.45 10.91
N LEU A 287 -7.59 14.38 10.23
CA LEU A 287 -7.16 13.02 10.55
C LEU A 287 -5.63 12.85 10.50
N TYR A 288 -4.89 13.68 9.76
CA TYR A 288 -3.42 13.66 9.81
C TYR A 288 -2.84 13.97 11.19
N THR A 289 -3.61 14.53 12.12
CA THR A 289 -3.18 14.68 13.52
C THR A 289 -3.03 13.35 14.25
N ARG A 290 -3.77 12.32 13.83
CA ARG A 290 -3.87 11.01 14.50
C ARG A 290 -3.37 9.85 13.67
N VAL A 291 -3.52 9.88 12.35
CA VAL A 291 -3.17 8.76 11.48
C VAL A 291 -2.27 9.16 10.33
N SER A 292 -1.38 8.26 9.94
CA SER A 292 -0.44 8.51 8.84
C SER A 292 -1.06 8.39 7.45
N CYS A 293 -2.13 7.59 7.31
CA CYS A 293 -2.80 7.35 6.03
C CYS A 293 -4.32 7.56 6.16
N PRO A 294 -4.80 8.81 6.32
CA PRO A 294 -6.23 9.09 6.48
C PRO A 294 -7.10 8.60 5.33
N ASN A 295 -6.56 8.54 4.10
CA ASN A 295 -7.28 8.04 2.93
C ASN A 295 -7.75 6.59 3.12
N TYR A 296 -6.99 5.75 3.83
CA TYR A 296 -7.41 4.38 4.13
C TYR A 296 -8.48 4.32 5.21
N THR A 297 -8.46 5.27 6.15
CA THR A 297 -9.54 5.42 7.15
C THR A 297 -10.85 5.81 6.48
N TYR A 298 -10.81 6.80 5.59
CA TYR A 298 -12.00 7.19 4.81
C TYR A 298 -12.49 6.07 3.92
N GLU A 299 -11.59 5.36 3.24
CA GLU A 299 -11.96 4.18 2.47
C GLU A 299 -12.69 3.14 3.34
N LEU A 300 -12.21 2.85 4.55
CA LEU A 300 -12.90 1.94 5.47
C LEU A 300 -14.29 2.48 5.86
N LEU A 301 -14.39 3.77 6.15
CA LEU A 301 -15.67 4.42 6.49
C LEU A 301 -16.67 4.36 5.32
N THR A 302 -16.22 4.50 4.08
CA THR A 302 -17.07 4.29 2.88
C THR A 302 -17.73 2.93 2.94
N TRP A 303 -16.96 1.86 3.19
CA TRP A 303 -17.49 0.49 3.19
C TRP A 303 -18.33 0.18 4.42
N ILE A 304 -18.02 0.77 5.58
CA ILE A 304 -18.91 0.70 6.76
C ILE A 304 -20.25 1.37 6.47
N SER A 305 -20.25 2.55 5.86
CA SER A 305 -21.48 3.20 5.42
C SER A 305 -22.23 2.35 4.39
N PHE A 306 -21.53 1.70 3.46
CA PHE A 306 -22.15 0.78 2.50
C PHE A 306 -22.77 -0.47 3.16
N ILE A 307 -22.16 -0.99 4.23
CA ILE A 307 -22.75 -2.06 5.06
C ILE A 307 -24.05 -1.56 5.67
N LEU A 308 -24.06 -0.38 6.30
CA LEU A 308 -25.28 0.18 6.90
C LEU A 308 -26.34 0.51 5.85
N MET A 309 -25.93 0.89 4.64
CA MET A 309 -26.85 1.16 3.52
C MET A 309 -27.55 -0.11 3.03
N THR A 310 -26.90 -1.28 3.15
CA THR A 310 -27.37 -2.52 2.52
C THR A 310 -27.72 -3.64 3.51
N ASN A 311 -27.38 -3.52 4.79
CA ASN A 311 -27.48 -4.60 5.78
C ASN A 311 -26.96 -5.97 5.28
N CYS A 312 -26.03 -5.98 4.32
CA CYS A 312 -25.65 -7.19 3.61
C CYS A 312 -24.44 -7.86 4.27
N GLY A 313 -24.63 -9.08 4.76
CA GLY A 313 -23.58 -9.85 5.45
C GLY A 313 -22.34 -10.14 4.56
N VAL A 314 -22.54 -10.32 3.25
CA VAL A 314 -21.42 -10.50 2.30
C VAL A 314 -20.53 -9.26 2.28
N VAL A 315 -21.12 -8.06 2.29
CA VAL A 315 -20.38 -6.79 2.31
C VAL A 315 -19.54 -6.67 3.60
N ILE A 316 -20.03 -7.15 4.74
CA ILE A 316 -19.26 -7.19 6.00
C ILE A 316 -17.99 -8.03 5.83
N ILE A 317 -18.11 -9.23 5.26
CA ILE A 317 -16.98 -10.13 5.01
C ILE A 317 -15.96 -9.47 4.08
N LEU A 318 -16.42 -8.92 2.95
CA LEU A 318 -15.55 -8.25 1.98
C LEU A 318 -14.86 -7.02 2.57
N THR A 319 -15.57 -6.25 3.40
CA THR A 319 -15.03 -5.08 4.09
C THR A 319 -13.97 -5.48 5.11
N PHE A 320 -14.17 -6.58 5.83
CA PHE A 320 -13.14 -7.11 6.74
C PHE A 320 -11.87 -7.52 5.98
N LEU A 321 -12.00 -8.22 4.86
CA LEU A 321 -10.85 -8.57 4.01
C LEU A 321 -10.13 -7.32 3.50
N LYS A 322 -10.88 -6.31 3.06
CA LYS A 322 -10.33 -5.00 2.65
C LYS A 322 -9.63 -4.30 3.82
N PHE A 323 -10.20 -4.33 5.03
CA PHE A 323 -9.62 -3.73 6.21
C PHE A 323 -8.25 -4.34 6.56
N VAL A 324 -8.11 -5.66 6.48
CA VAL A 324 -6.82 -6.35 6.69
C VAL A 324 -5.80 -5.86 5.67
N GLN A 325 -6.16 -5.82 4.39
CA GLN A 325 -5.27 -5.36 3.32
C GLN A 325 -4.85 -3.89 3.51
N LEU A 326 -5.80 -2.99 3.76
CA LEU A 326 -5.54 -1.57 3.97
C LEU A 326 -4.64 -1.34 5.20
N SER A 327 -4.80 -2.14 6.24
CA SER A 327 -3.98 -2.05 7.45
C SER A 327 -2.51 -2.42 7.19
N ILE A 328 -2.27 -3.46 6.39
CA ILE A 328 -0.92 -3.84 5.94
C ILE A 328 -0.29 -2.71 5.12
N TRP A 329 -1.05 -2.11 4.21
CA TRP A 329 -0.57 -0.98 3.41
C TRP A 329 -0.30 0.27 4.25
N ALA A 330 -1.18 0.57 5.20
CA ALA A 330 -1.05 1.70 6.12
C ALA A 330 0.25 1.58 6.92
N ARG A 331 0.53 0.40 7.47
CA ARG A 331 1.74 0.11 8.23
C ARG A 331 2.99 0.29 7.38
N THR A 332 3.00 -0.29 6.18
CA THR A 332 4.13 -0.18 5.26
C THR A 332 4.45 1.28 4.95
N LYS A 333 3.41 2.08 4.65
CA LYS A 333 3.57 3.51 4.42
C LYS A 333 4.03 4.25 5.66
N HIS A 334 3.50 3.93 6.85
CA HIS A 334 3.90 4.54 8.10
C HIS A 334 5.39 4.31 8.41
N LEU A 335 5.86 3.06 8.30
CA LEU A 335 7.27 2.72 8.50
C LEU A 335 8.19 3.44 7.51
N ASN A 336 7.79 3.54 6.25
CA ASN A 336 8.53 4.30 5.24
C ASN A 336 8.62 5.80 5.57
N MET A 337 7.60 6.36 6.23
CA MET A 337 7.63 7.76 6.65
C MET A 337 8.56 7.95 7.86
N LEU A 338 8.53 7.03 8.82
CA LEU A 338 9.45 7.03 9.96
C LEU A 338 10.91 6.90 9.54
N SER A 339 11.22 6.02 8.58
CA SER A 339 12.58 5.84 8.09
C SER A 339 13.07 7.05 7.29
N ARG A 340 12.15 7.74 6.61
CA ARG A 340 12.48 8.85 5.71
C ARG A 340 12.57 10.20 6.42
N PHE A 341 11.80 10.41 7.48
CA PHE A 341 11.72 11.69 8.16
C PHE A 341 12.09 11.55 9.64
N PRO A 342 13.30 12.01 10.04
CA PRO A 342 13.72 11.99 11.44
C PRO A 342 12.77 12.75 12.38
N ASN A 343 12.08 13.78 11.87
CA ASN A 343 11.13 14.61 12.63
C ASN A 343 9.67 14.17 12.43
N TYR A 344 9.41 12.89 12.12
CA TYR A 344 8.05 12.41 11.96
C TYR A 344 7.26 12.43 13.29
N PRO A 345 5.99 12.86 13.33
CA PRO A 345 5.23 12.93 14.57
C PRO A 345 5.01 11.55 15.22
N ASN A 346 5.46 11.39 16.46
CA ASN A 346 5.37 10.14 17.23
C ASN A 346 3.94 9.80 17.68
N ASN A 347 3.02 10.76 17.64
CA ASN A 347 1.63 10.59 18.05
C ASN A 347 0.71 10.07 16.93
N ARG A 348 1.24 9.88 15.71
CA ARG A 348 0.47 9.31 14.61
C ARG A 348 0.50 7.79 14.69
N ALA A 349 -0.68 7.20 14.80
CA ALA A 349 -0.83 5.76 14.72
C ALA A 349 -0.77 5.30 13.25
N SER A 350 -0.22 4.10 13.06
CA SER A 350 -0.59 3.28 11.91
C SER A 350 -1.94 2.61 12.18
N ALA A 351 -2.67 2.17 11.16
CA ALA A 351 -3.94 1.45 11.33
C ALA A 351 -3.82 0.14 12.15
N GLN A 352 -2.61 -0.28 12.54
CA GLN A 352 -2.31 -1.54 13.21
C GLN A 352 -2.71 -1.58 14.70
N GLU A 353 -2.70 -0.46 15.44
CA GLU A 353 -3.06 -0.47 16.87
C GLU A 353 -4.46 -1.07 17.09
N ILE A 354 -5.38 -0.81 16.14
CA ILE A 354 -6.75 -1.34 16.14
C ILE A 354 -6.76 -2.85 15.79
N VAL A 355 -6.03 -3.29 14.76
CA VAL A 355 -6.06 -4.71 14.32
C VAL A 355 -5.47 -5.65 15.38
N THR A 356 -4.32 -5.31 15.95
CA THR A 356 -3.68 -6.15 16.97
C THR A 356 -4.54 -6.26 18.24
N GLN A 357 -5.25 -5.18 18.59
CA GLN A 357 -6.15 -5.13 19.75
C GLN A 357 -7.45 -5.91 19.52
N PHE A 358 -8.03 -5.88 18.31
CA PHE A 358 -9.31 -6.55 18.00
C PHE A 358 -9.14 -8.02 17.58
N CYS A 359 -8.11 -8.34 16.80
CA CYS A 359 -7.98 -9.67 16.19
C CYS A 359 -7.12 -10.63 17.03
N GLY A 360 -6.41 -10.14 18.05
CA GLY A 360 -5.65 -10.97 18.99
C GLY A 360 -4.47 -11.73 18.39
N PHE A 361 -4.05 -11.41 17.16
CA PHE A 361 -2.84 -11.93 16.55
C PHE A 361 -1.91 -10.79 16.12
N ASP A 362 -0.62 -10.96 16.37
CA ASP A 362 0.38 -10.01 15.88
C ASP A 362 0.58 -10.23 14.38
N LEU A 363 0.15 -9.25 13.58
CA LEU A 363 0.44 -9.20 12.14
C LEU A 363 1.94 -9.29 11.85
N ASN A 364 2.81 -8.93 12.81
CA ASN A 364 4.25 -9.07 12.69
C ASN A 364 4.69 -10.54 12.59
N GLU A 365 4.12 -11.40 13.44
CA GLU A 365 4.39 -12.84 13.49
C GLU A 365 3.74 -13.55 12.29
N ALA A 366 2.49 -13.21 11.98
CA ALA A 366 1.73 -13.85 10.89
C ALA A 366 2.36 -13.63 9.49
N TYR A 367 3.01 -12.48 9.28
CA TYR A 367 3.59 -12.09 7.99
C TYR A 367 5.11 -11.89 8.01
N GLN A 368 5.81 -12.37 9.05
CA GLN A 368 7.27 -12.30 9.17
C GLN A 368 7.85 -10.88 9.06
N THR A 369 7.18 -9.88 9.64
CA THR A 369 7.69 -8.50 9.70
C THR A 369 8.40 -8.15 11.00
N GLU A 370 8.73 -9.16 11.82
CA GLU A 370 9.45 -9.03 13.10
C GLU A 370 10.82 -8.34 12.97
N GLY A 371 11.49 -8.46 11.83
CA GLY A 371 12.78 -7.81 11.54
C GLY A 371 12.71 -6.30 11.20
N LEU A 372 11.50 -5.73 11.09
CA LEU A 372 11.27 -4.31 10.76
C LEU A 372 11.01 -3.44 12.00
N GLY A 373 11.14 -4.00 13.20
CA GLY A 373 10.88 -3.29 14.45
C GLY A 373 11.91 -2.18 14.73
N VAL A 374 11.50 -0.93 14.58
CA VAL A 374 12.14 0.18 15.30
C VAL A 374 11.63 0.11 16.74
N ILE A 375 12.46 -0.38 17.65
CA ILE A 375 12.19 -0.36 19.09
C ILE A 375 12.28 1.10 19.55
N TYR A 376 11.14 1.72 19.84
CA TYR A 376 11.14 2.99 20.56
C TYR A 376 11.55 2.73 22.02
N SER A 377 12.79 3.04 22.39
CA SER A 377 13.10 3.24 23.81
C SER A 377 12.79 4.68 24.18
N LYS A 378 11.86 4.90 25.12
CA LYS A 378 11.66 6.20 25.77
C LYS A 378 12.93 6.52 26.57
N GLY A 379 13.90 7.18 25.95
CA GLY A 379 15.12 7.59 26.62
C GLY A 379 14.82 8.71 27.60
N VAL A 380 14.66 8.39 28.89
CA VAL A 380 14.74 9.37 29.96
C VAL A 380 16.20 9.83 30.02
N LYS A 381 16.48 11.05 29.55
CA LYS A 381 17.82 11.62 29.66
C LYS A 381 18.00 12.17 31.08
N ASN A 382 18.77 11.48 31.92
CA ASN A 382 19.34 12.08 33.13
C ASN A 382 20.58 12.89 32.72
N TYR A 383 20.59 14.17 33.09
CA TYR A 383 21.59 15.17 32.70
C TYR A 383 22.69 15.39 33.76
N SER A 384 22.88 14.46 34.69
CA SER A 384 23.90 14.55 35.74
C SER A 384 25.18 13.80 35.33
N GLY A 385 26.27 14.54 35.07
CA GLY A 385 27.62 13.95 34.96
C GLY A 385 28.36 14.13 33.63
N ARG A 386 28.15 15.22 32.89
CA ARG A 386 28.98 15.54 31.71
C ARG A 386 29.96 16.67 32.00
N GLU A 387 31.23 16.45 31.67
CA GLU A 387 32.28 17.47 31.72
C GLU A 387 32.12 18.49 30.59
N VAL A 388 32.26 19.76 30.95
CA VAL A 388 32.18 20.90 30.05
C VAL A 388 33.57 21.15 29.48
N VAL A 389 33.72 21.18 28.15
CA VAL A 389 35.01 21.49 27.51
C VAL A 389 34.88 22.81 26.75
N ASN A 390 35.88 23.68 26.92
CA ASN A 390 35.97 24.95 26.19
C ASN A 390 36.46 24.67 24.78
N VAL A 391 35.68 25.04 23.76
CA VAL A 391 36.06 24.90 22.35
C VAL A 391 36.52 26.27 21.87
N LEU A 392 37.76 26.33 21.38
CA LEU A 392 38.34 27.54 20.78
C LEU A 392 37.43 28.03 19.64
N CYS A 393 37.12 29.32 19.72
CA CYS A 393 36.26 30.19 18.91
C CYS A 393 35.58 29.55 17.69
N ASP A 394 34.24 29.66 17.63
CA ASP A 394 33.54 29.60 16.35
C ASP A 394 33.95 30.78 15.45
N SER A 395 33.69 30.68 14.15
CA SER A 395 34.01 31.72 13.16
C SER A 395 33.24 33.04 13.34
N SER A 396 32.51 33.20 14.46
CA SER A 396 31.84 34.43 14.88
C SER A 396 32.43 35.04 16.15
N GLY A 397 33.56 34.51 16.65
CA GLY A 397 34.30 35.08 17.79
C GLY A 397 33.62 34.94 19.15
N ARG A 398 32.61 34.07 19.29
CA ARG A 398 31.96 33.82 20.59
C ARG A 398 32.27 32.42 21.09
N ALA A 399 32.92 32.33 22.24
CA ALA A 399 33.21 31.07 22.92
C ALA A 399 31.90 30.46 23.47
N GLY A 400 31.57 29.24 23.04
CA GLY A 400 30.39 28.51 23.49
C GLY A 400 30.77 27.14 24.06
N TRP A 401 30.29 26.85 25.27
CA TRP A 401 30.55 25.60 25.98
C TRP A 401 29.76 24.43 25.39
N ARG A 402 30.41 23.27 25.16
CA ARG A 402 29.74 22.00 24.78
C ARG A 402 30.21 20.82 25.63
N TYR A 403 29.32 19.84 25.80
CA TYR A 403 29.57 18.60 26.54
C TYR A 403 30.07 17.47 25.60
N LYS A 404 31.09 16.71 26.02
CA LYS A 404 31.51 15.49 25.31
C LYS A 404 30.46 14.38 25.44
N VAL A 405 30.14 13.69 24.34
CA VAL A 405 29.28 12.48 24.33
C VAL A 405 30.11 11.31 23.82
N PRO A 406 30.53 10.35 24.66
CA PRO A 406 31.16 9.13 24.20
C PRO A 406 30.11 8.18 23.62
N ILE A 407 30.23 7.82 22.34
CA ILE A 407 29.43 6.77 21.71
C ILE A 407 30.10 5.44 22.02
N ARG A 408 29.49 4.63 22.89
CA ARG A 408 29.96 3.26 23.18
C ARG A 408 29.08 2.26 22.44
N CYS A 409 29.59 1.64 21.37
CA CYS A 409 28.93 0.50 20.73
C CYS A 409 28.95 -0.71 21.68
N THR A 410 27.79 -1.29 21.99
CA THR A 410 27.71 -2.57 22.72
C THR A 410 27.06 -3.64 21.84
N LYS A 411 27.63 -4.85 21.87
CA LYS A 411 27.14 -6.03 21.15
C LYS A 411 25.79 -6.51 21.70
N TYR A 412 24.96 -6.99 20.77
CA TYR A 412 23.62 -7.58 20.94
C TYR A 412 23.47 -8.45 22.20
N LYS A 413 22.61 -8.05 23.15
CA LYS A 413 22.12 -8.92 24.24
C LYS A 413 20.67 -9.32 23.93
N LYS A 414 20.41 -10.62 23.83
CA LYS A 414 19.05 -11.20 23.86
C LYS A 414 18.34 -10.72 25.13
N THR A 415 17.28 -9.92 25.00
CA THR A 415 16.43 -9.52 26.13
C THR A 415 15.26 -10.49 26.32
N LYS A 416 14.95 -10.75 27.59
CA LYS A 416 13.99 -11.73 28.12
C LYS A 416 12.56 -11.48 27.58
N LYS A 417 11.86 -12.58 27.25
CA LYS A 417 10.40 -12.62 27.05
C LYS A 417 9.69 -11.91 28.21
N LEU A 418 8.90 -10.88 27.91
CA LEU A 418 7.94 -10.31 28.85
C LEU A 418 6.91 -11.38 29.21
N LYS A 419 6.72 -11.66 30.50
CA LYS A 419 5.62 -12.52 30.97
C LYS A 419 4.30 -11.79 30.67
N PRO A 420 3.25 -12.51 30.21
CA PRO A 420 1.94 -11.91 30.04
C PRO A 420 1.41 -11.43 31.39
N LEU A 421 0.79 -10.24 31.38
CA LEU A 421 0.03 -9.71 32.50
C LEU A 421 -1.04 -10.73 32.90
N SER A 422 -1.15 -10.95 34.22
CA SER A 422 -2.00 -11.96 34.83
C SER A 422 -3.45 -11.88 34.33
N ALA A 423 -3.93 -13.01 33.84
CA ALA A 423 -5.33 -13.24 33.55
C ALA A 423 -6.17 -13.13 34.82
N SER A 424 -7.08 -12.16 34.86
CA SER A 424 -8.34 -12.33 35.58
C SER A 424 -9.46 -11.71 34.75
N SER A 425 -10.53 -12.48 34.56
CA SER A 425 -11.77 -12.14 33.84
C SER A 425 -11.70 -12.01 32.30
N ARG A 426 -11.76 -13.16 31.62
CA ARG A 426 -12.77 -13.43 30.56
C ARG A 426 -12.58 -14.84 30.00
N LYS A 427 -13.41 -15.78 30.49
CA LYS A 427 -13.72 -17.00 29.75
C LYS A 427 -14.53 -16.57 28.52
N PHE A 428 -13.87 -16.45 27.37
CA PHE A 428 -14.56 -16.52 26.08
C PHE A 428 -14.03 -17.74 25.35
N SER A 429 -14.97 -18.65 25.05
CA SER A 429 -14.76 -19.97 24.50
C SER A 429 -14.01 -19.93 23.17
N LYS A 430 -12.86 -20.62 23.10
CA LYS A 430 -12.16 -20.93 21.85
C LYS A 430 -12.99 -21.95 21.05
N LYS A 431 -13.87 -21.47 20.17
CA LYS A 431 -14.30 -22.22 18.99
C LYS A 431 -13.80 -21.49 17.73
N ASN A 432 -12.48 -21.59 17.49
CA ASN A 432 -11.86 -21.22 16.22
C ASN A 432 -12.08 -22.35 15.22
N PHE A 433 -13.21 -22.33 14.50
CA PHE A 433 -13.42 -23.19 13.34
C PHE A 433 -13.49 -22.30 12.10
N GLY A 434 -12.51 -22.40 11.19
CA GLY A 434 -12.51 -21.74 9.88
C GLY A 434 -11.25 -20.94 9.56
N VAL A 435 -10.86 -19.99 10.43
CA VAL A 435 -9.81 -19.00 10.11
C VAL A 435 -8.42 -19.63 9.93
N SER A 436 -8.08 -20.66 10.72
CA SER A 436 -6.79 -21.36 10.61
C SER A 436 -6.64 -22.16 9.32
N LYS A 437 -7.72 -22.77 8.81
CA LYS A 437 -7.71 -23.50 7.53
C LYS A 437 -7.64 -22.54 6.34
N ILE A 438 -8.33 -21.40 6.42
CA ILE A 438 -8.24 -20.34 5.41
C ILE A 438 -6.81 -19.76 5.37
N LEU A 439 -6.20 -19.49 6.53
CA LEU A 439 -4.81 -19.01 6.62
C LEU A 439 -3.79 -20.07 6.15
N ALA A 440 -4.01 -21.35 6.45
CA ALA A 440 -3.15 -22.43 5.96
C ALA A 440 -3.28 -22.65 4.45
N TRP A 441 -4.49 -22.51 3.89
CA TRP A 441 -4.72 -22.55 2.45
C TRP A 441 -4.08 -21.35 1.72
N VAL A 442 -4.19 -20.14 2.31
CA VAL A 442 -3.49 -18.95 1.83
C VAL A 442 -1.97 -19.12 1.91
N LYS A 443 -1.43 -19.69 3.00
CA LYS A 443 0.01 -19.94 3.15
C LYS A 443 0.57 -21.00 2.20
N LYS A 444 -0.28 -21.93 1.72
CA LYS A 444 0.13 -23.03 0.82
C LYS A 444 -0.06 -22.69 -0.67
N ASN A 445 -0.95 -21.77 -1.01
CA ASN A 445 -1.33 -21.46 -2.40
C ASN A 445 -1.14 -19.97 -2.79
N CYS A 446 -0.62 -19.15 -1.88
CA CYS A 446 -0.09 -17.79 -2.12
C CYS A 446 1.35 -17.72 -1.61
#